data_AF-A0AAV5DRZ5-F1
#
_entry.id   AF-A0AAV5DRZ5-F1
#
_cell.length_a   1.000
_cell.length_b   1.000
_cell.length_c   1.000
_cell.angle_alpha   90.00
_cell.angle_beta   90.00
_cell.angle_gamma   90.00
#
_symmetry.space_group_name_H-M   'P 1'
#
loop_
_entity.id
_entity.type
_entity.pdbx_description
1 polymer ?
#
loop_
_entity_poly.entity_id
_entity_poly.type
_entity_poly.pdbx_seq_one_letter_code
_entity_poly.pdbx_strand_id
1 'polypeptide(L)'
;MKTRHEKWIMEHGRTYKDEAEKARRFEVFKAIVDFIDRTNAAGEKNYSLGISKFADLITDEFTTTYTGFKPVLAGSKKWLGFKYENFTLSDDDQEVD
;
A
#
# COMPACT_ATOMS: atom_id res chain seq x y z
N MET A 1 -22.91 -1.48 -7.91
CA MET A 1 -22.10 -1.70 -6.70
C MET A 1 -22.33 -3.07 -6.04
N LYS A 2 -23.57 -3.48 -5.71
CA LYS A 2 -23.83 -4.81 -5.13
C LYS A 2 -23.35 -5.98 -6.01
N THR A 3 -23.69 -5.98 -7.29
CA THR A 3 -23.24 -7.02 -8.25
C THR A 3 -21.72 -7.07 -8.41
N ARG A 4 -21.04 -5.90 -8.39
CA ARG A 4 -19.56 -5.84 -8.40
C ARG A 4 -18.97 -6.44 -7.13
N HIS A 5 -19.56 -6.15 -5.96
CA HIS A 5 -19.13 -6.71 -4.69
C HIS A 5 -19.33 -8.22 -4.64
N GLU A 6 -20.45 -8.75 -5.11
CA GLU A 6 -20.70 -10.20 -5.16
C GLU A 6 -19.73 -10.92 -6.10
N LYS A 7 -19.46 -10.33 -7.28
CA LYS A 7 -18.43 -10.87 -8.19
C LYS A 7 -17.06 -10.88 -7.54
N TRP A 8 -16.68 -9.79 -6.87
CA TRP A 8 -15.41 -9.67 -6.15
C TRP A 8 -15.31 -10.66 -4.98
N ILE A 9 -16.40 -10.85 -4.22
CA ILE A 9 -16.49 -11.86 -3.16
C ILE A 9 -16.20 -13.25 -3.72
N MET A 10 -16.83 -13.59 -4.85
CA MET A 10 -16.68 -14.88 -5.50
C MET A 10 -15.28 -15.08 -6.08
N GLU A 11 -14.73 -14.06 -6.73
CA GLU A 11 -13.40 -14.07 -7.35
C GLU A 11 -12.27 -14.21 -6.33
N HIS A 12 -12.42 -13.59 -5.15
CA HIS A 12 -11.42 -13.67 -4.07
C HIS A 12 -11.78 -14.66 -2.95
N GLY A 13 -12.86 -15.42 -3.10
CA GLY A 13 -13.27 -16.43 -2.11
C GLY A 13 -13.53 -15.87 -0.71
N ARG A 14 -14.11 -14.67 -0.62
CA ARG A 14 -14.38 -14.02 0.68
C ARG A 14 -15.64 -14.59 1.33
N THR A 15 -15.56 -14.87 2.63
CA THR A 15 -16.70 -15.31 3.44
C THR A 15 -16.76 -14.46 4.70
N TYR A 16 -17.93 -13.91 4.99
CA TYR A 16 -18.18 -13.12 6.20
C TYR A 16 -18.92 -13.98 7.23
N LYS A 17 -18.71 -13.67 8.51
CA LYS A 17 -19.35 -14.39 9.62
C LYS A 17 -20.84 -14.06 9.73
N ASP A 18 -21.16 -12.76 9.62
CA ASP A 18 -22.51 -12.24 9.83
C ASP A 18 -22.93 -11.30 8.68
N GLU A 19 -24.24 -11.14 8.50
CA GLU A 19 -24.80 -10.22 7.51
C GLU A 19 -24.52 -8.75 7.89
N ALA A 20 -24.46 -8.43 9.18
CA ALA A 20 -24.06 -7.11 9.66
C ALA A 20 -22.61 -6.76 9.30
N GLU A 21 -21.69 -7.74 9.40
CA GLU A 21 -20.30 -7.55 8.98
C GLU A 21 -20.21 -7.40 7.46
N LYS A 22 -20.95 -8.22 6.71
CA LYS A 22 -21.06 -8.09 5.25
C LYS A 22 -21.55 -6.71 4.82
N ALA A 23 -22.51 -6.13 5.55
CA ALA A 23 -23.01 -4.78 5.28
C ALA A 23 -21.94 -3.70 5.53
N ARG A 24 -21.22 -3.76 6.66
CA ARG A 24 -20.09 -2.84 6.95
C ARG A 24 -18.99 -2.95 5.90
N ARG A 25 -18.58 -4.18 5.56
CA ARG A 25 -17.55 -4.44 4.54
C ARG A 25 -17.98 -3.98 3.15
N PHE A 26 -19.27 -4.06 2.84
CA PHE A 26 -19.83 -3.53 1.60
C PHE A 26 -19.74 -2.00 1.51
N GLU A 27 -19.96 -1.28 2.61
CA GLU A 27 -19.80 0.19 2.64
C GLU A 27 -18.35 0.59 2.37
N VAL A 28 -17.38 -0.12 2.99
CA VAL A 28 -15.95 0.07 2.74
C VAL A 28 -15.61 -0.22 1.28
N PHE A 29 -16.10 -1.34 0.75
CA PHE A 29 -15.92 -1.70 -0.65
C PHE A 29 -16.42 -0.62 -1.61
N LYS A 30 -17.60 -0.05 -1.34
CA LYS A 30 -18.13 1.05 -2.14
C LYS A 30 -17.20 2.26 -2.11
N ALA A 31 -16.73 2.66 -0.93
CA ALA A 31 -15.83 3.80 -0.80
C ALA A 31 -14.49 3.60 -1.55
N ILE A 32 -13.93 2.39 -1.51
CA ILE A 32 -12.68 2.06 -2.23
C ILE A 32 -12.89 2.05 -3.74
N VAL A 33 -13.98 1.44 -4.23
CA VAL A 33 -14.27 1.44 -5.67
C VAL A 33 -14.49 2.87 -6.18
N ASP A 34 -15.23 3.70 -5.44
CA ASP A 34 -15.42 5.10 -5.80
C ASP A 34 -14.08 5.87 -5.81
N PHE A 35 -13.16 5.58 -4.88
CA PHE A 35 -11.82 6.16 -4.86
C PHE A 35 -10.97 5.73 -6.08
N ILE A 36 -11.03 4.45 -6.43
CA ILE A 36 -10.34 3.88 -7.60
C ILE A 36 -10.88 4.52 -8.88
N ASP A 37 -12.20 4.55 -9.05
CA ASP A 37 -12.86 5.10 -10.24
C ASP A 37 -12.52 6.59 -10.40
N ARG A 38 -12.53 7.37 -9.31
CA ARG A 38 -12.10 8.78 -9.33
C ARG A 38 -10.62 8.95 -9.68
N THR A 39 -9.75 8.15 -9.08
CA THR A 39 -8.30 8.25 -9.30
C THR A 39 -7.93 7.89 -10.73
N ASN A 40 -8.56 6.85 -11.28
CA ASN A 40 -8.36 6.42 -12.67
C ASN A 40 -8.96 7.42 -13.66
N ALA A 41 -10.11 8.05 -13.34
CA ALA A 41 -10.72 9.07 -14.18
C ALA A 41 -9.93 10.38 -14.19
N ALA A 42 -9.28 10.75 -13.09
CA ALA A 42 -8.46 11.96 -13.01
C ALA A 42 -7.24 11.90 -13.93
N GLY A 43 -6.71 10.70 -14.23
CA GLY A 43 -5.59 10.53 -15.16
C GLY A 43 -4.27 11.18 -14.72
N GLU A 44 -4.20 11.67 -13.47
CA GLU A 44 -3.04 12.39 -12.93
C GLU A 44 -1.83 11.49 -12.65
N LYS A 45 -2.03 10.17 -12.66
CA LYS A 45 -1.05 9.18 -12.23
C LYS A 45 -0.66 8.27 -13.38
N ASN A 46 0.64 7.95 -13.47
CA ASN A 46 1.18 6.97 -14.42
C ASN A 46 0.82 5.51 -14.08
N TYR A 47 -0.04 5.28 -13.09
CA TYR A 47 -0.51 3.96 -12.69
C TYR A 47 -2.02 3.97 -12.53
N SER A 48 -2.64 2.85 -12.88
CA SER A 48 -4.06 2.60 -12.61
C SER A 48 -4.23 1.81 -11.32
N LEU A 49 -5.29 2.13 -10.59
CA LEU A 49 -5.71 1.36 -9.44
C LEU A 49 -6.72 0.28 -9.87
N GLY A 50 -6.58 -0.91 -9.30
CA GLY A 50 -7.48 -2.04 -9.49
C GLY A 50 -8.12 -2.46 -8.18
N ILE A 51 -9.30 -3.09 -8.27
CA ILE A 51 -9.96 -3.68 -7.11
C ILE A 51 -9.13 -4.87 -6.62
N SER A 52 -8.58 -4.78 -5.41
CA SER A 52 -7.70 -5.80 -4.82
C SER A 52 -8.44 -6.64 -3.77
N LYS A 53 -7.82 -7.72 -3.28
CA LYS A 53 -8.35 -8.59 -2.20
C LYS A 53 -8.55 -7.88 -0.84
N PHE A 54 -8.08 -6.65 -0.74
CA PHE A 54 -8.20 -5.75 0.41
C PHE A 54 -9.22 -4.64 0.18
N ALA A 55 -10.04 -4.73 -0.85
CA ALA A 55 -11.08 -3.74 -1.15
C ALA A 55 -12.17 -3.67 -0.05
N ASP A 56 -12.18 -4.58 0.91
CA ASP A 56 -13.05 -4.58 2.09
C ASP A 56 -12.38 -4.05 3.36
N LEU A 57 -11.12 -3.61 3.30
CA LEU A 57 -10.35 -3.08 4.43
C LEU A 57 -10.14 -1.57 4.28
N ILE A 58 -10.33 -0.82 5.37
CA ILE A 58 -9.94 0.59 5.42
C ILE A 58 -8.41 0.68 5.54
N THR A 59 -7.80 1.74 4.99
CA THR A 59 -6.35 1.98 5.02
C THR A 59 -5.74 1.82 6.42
N ASP A 60 -6.43 2.30 7.45
CA ASP A 60 -6.03 2.18 8.85
C ASP A 60 -5.97 0.71 9.33
N GLU A 61 -7.02 -0.07 9.06
CA GLU A 61 -7.05 -1.51 9.37
C GLU A 61 -5.96 -2.27 8.61
N PHE A 62 -5.73 -1.90 7.34
CA PHE A 62 -4.69 -2.51 6.51
C PHE A 62 -3.30 -2.25 7.09
N THR A 63 -2.99 -1.00 7.45
CA THR A 63 -1.68 -0.66 8.01
C THR A 63 -1.44 -1.39 9.33
N THR A 64 -2.42 -1.38 10.24
CA THR A 64 -2.34 -2.05 11.54
C THR A 64 -2.10 -3.55 11.41
N THR A 65 -2.78 -4.21 10.46
CA THR A 65 -2.74 -5.68 10.34
C THR A 65 -1.58 -6.18 9.48
N TYR A 66 -1.23 -5.47 8.40
CA TYR A 66 -0.35 -6.01 7.36
C TYR A 66 1.01 -5.34 7.24
N THR A 67 1.16 -4.08 7.68
CA THR A 67 2.43 -3.37 7.41
C THR A 67 3.49 -3.62 8.48
N GLY A 68 3.12 -4.11 9.67
CA GLY A 68 4.05 -4.34 10.80
C GLY A 68 4.86 -3.09 11.19
N PHE A 69 4.54 -1.95 10.58
CA PHE A 69 5.34 -0.74 10.60
C PHE A 69 4.96 0.02 11.86
N LYS A 70 5.83 -0.09 12.85
CA LYS A 70 5.80 0.76 14.03
C LYS A 70 6.67 1.97 13.68
N PRO A 71 6.10 3.14 13.32
CA PRO A 71 6.93 4.32 13.18
C PRO A 71 7.64 4.51 14.51
N VAL A 72 8.95 4.30 14.54
CA VAL A 72 9.73 4.74 15.69
C VAL A 72 9.61 6.25 15.66
N LEU A 73 8.80 6.79 16.58
CA LEU A 73 8.80 8.21 16.88
C LEU A 73 10.26 8.63 16.91
N ALA A 74 10.63 9.62 16.09
CA ALA A 74 11.99 10.08 15.91
C ALA A 74 12.53 10.71 17.21
N GLY A 75 12.72 9.90 18.24
CA GLY A 75 13.57 10.13 19.38
C GLY A 75 14.88 9.43 19.08
N SER A 76 15.81 10.19 18.49
CA SER A 76 17.25 10.00 18.65
C SER A 76 17.75 8.56 18.54
N LYS A 77 17.55 7.88 17.40
CA LYS A 77 18.44 6.78 17.04
C LYS A 77 19.78 7.39 16.65
N LYS A 78 20.62 7.61 17.66
CA LYS A 78 22.08 7.65 17.49
C LYS A 78 22.45 6.40 16.70
N TRP A 79 22.76 6.56 15.43
CA TRP A 79 23.30 5.48 14.61
C TRP A 79 24.55 4.97 15.34
N LEU A 80 24.50 3.74 15.85
CA LEU A 80 25.69 3.07 16.35
C LEU A 80 26.52 2.72 15.10
N GLY A 81 27.49 3.58 14.78
CA GLY A 81 28.60 3.32 13.87
C GLY A 81 28.23 2.84 12.47
N PHE A 82 28.00 3.77 11.54
CA PHE A 82 28.29 3.50 10.14
C PHE A 82 29.76 3.05 10.06
N LYS A 83 30.02 1.82 9.59
CA LYS A 83 31.36 1.18 9.61
C LYS A 83 32.22 1.49 8.37
N TYR A 84 31.71 2.23 7.39
CA TYR A 84 32.46 2.53 6.17
C TYR A 84 32.87 4.00 6.17
N GLU A 85 34.06 4.23 6.69
CA GLU A 85 34.77 5.50 6.68
C GLU A 85 35.56 5.57 5.35
N ASN A 86 35.29 6.61 4.58
CA ASN A 86 36.10 7.20 3.48
C ASN A 86 36.64 6.23 2.40
N PHE A 87 35.84 5.98 1.36
CA PHE A 87 36.38 5.61 0.05
C PHE A 87 36.72 6.89 -0.70
N THR A 88 37.96 7.36 -0.61
CA THR A 88 38.48 8.39 -1.52
C THR A 88 38.70 7.73 -2.87
N LEU A 89 37.86 8.07 -3.85
CA LEU A 89 38.14 7.83 -5.26
C LEU A 89 39.48 8.49 -5.59
N SER A 90 40.50 7.68 -5.84
CA SER A 90 41.76 8.13 -6.41
C SER A 90 41.53 8.36 -7.90
N ASP A 91 41.54 9.62 -8.32
CA ASP A 91 41.65 10.05 -9.71
C ASP A 91 43.10 9.83 -10.19
N ASP A 92 43.42 8.62 -10.65
CA ASP A 92 44.61 8.25 -11.44
C ASP A 92 44.19 6.96 -12.19
N ASP A 93 44.11 6.85 -13.51
CA ASP A 93 45.00 7.37 -14.54
C ASP A 93 44.22 7.93 -15.76
N GLN A 94 44.41 9.21 -16.08
CA GLN A 94 44.46 9.64 -17.48
C GLN A 94 45.94 9.85 -17.82
N GLU A 95 46.55 8.90 -18.53
CA GLU A 95 47.66 9.26 -19.40
C GLU A 95 47.52 8.56 -20.76
N VAL A 96 47.64 9.43 -21.76
CA VAL A 96 47.55 9.22 -23.18
C VAL A 96 48.92 8.82 -23.71
N ASP A 97 48.96 7.89 -24.66
CA ASP A 97 49.92 7.91 -25.77
C ASP A 97 49.26 7.32 -27.02
#